data_AF-A0A1V9YES4-F1
#
_entry.id   AF-A0A1V9YES4-F1
#
_cell.length_a   1.000
_cell.length_b   1.000
_cell.length_c   1.000
_cell.angle_alpha   90.00
_cell.angle_beta   90.00
_cell.angle_gamma   90.00
#
_symmetry.space_group_name_H-M   'P 1'
#
loop_
_entity.id
_entity.type
_entity.pdbx_description
1 polymer ?
#
loop_
_entity_poly.entity_id
_entity_poly.type
_entity_poly.pdbx_seq_one_letter_code
_entity_poly.pdbx_strand_id
1 'polypeptide(L)'
;MLGKLLVAIGSLLLVHAGYYTVQYESYVKLAEVTDAAIPPLAAKIELAVSFAFFLAGVLSMAGDFLPIRSTAFFNDKSFDWVVSNPEFAVFNHRGKYLPKKTT
;
A
#
# COMPACT_ATOMS: atom_id res chain seq x y z
N MET A 1 1.33 8.38 -0.07
CA MET A 1 2.67 8.55 -0.69
C MET A 1 3.77 7.83 0.09
N LEU A 2 3.77 7.92 1.44
CA LEU A 2 4.76 7.27 2.30
C LEU A 2 4.90 5.75 2.08
N GLY A 3 3.80 5.00 2.02
CA GLY A 3 3.86 3.54 1.82
C GLY A 3 4.60 3.13 0.53
N LYS A 4 4.33 3.83 -0.59
CA LYS A 4 5.03 3.59 -1.87
C LYS A 4 6.53 3.87 -1.76
N LEU A 5 6.92 4.90 -1.02
CA LEU A 5 8.32 5.23 -0.76
C LEU A 5 9.00 4.13 0.08
N LEU A 6 8.35 3.66 1.15
CA LEU A 6 8.87 2.57 1.99
C LEU A 6 9.05 1.27 1.19
N VAL A 7 8.10 0.93 0.32
CA VAL A 7 8.22 -0.22 -0.59
C VAL A 7 9.39 -0.05 -1.55
N ALA A 8 9.56 1.14 -2.15
CA ALA A 8 10.68 1.41 -3.05
C ALA A 8 12.03 1.29 -2.34
N ILE A 9 12.17 1.89 -1.15
CA ILE A 9 13.39 1.79 -0.33
C ILE A 9 13.66 0.35 0.08
N GLY A 10 12.65 -0.36 0.60
CA GLY A 10 12.76 -1.77 0.98
C GLY A 10 13.20 -2.64 -0.19
N SER A 11 12.65 -2.42 -1.38
CA SER A 11 13.02 -3.15 -2.60
C SER A 11 14.46 -2.88 -3.02
N LEU A 12 14.91 -1.62 -2.97
CA LEU A 12 16.29 -1.26 -3.30
C LEU A 12 17.29 -1.90 -2.33
N LEU A 13 17.01 -1.84 -1.03
CA LEU A 13 17.83 -2.49 0.00
C LEU A 13 17.82 -4.02 -0.15
N LEU A 14 16.71 -4.61 -0.59
CA LEU A 14 16.63 -6.06 -0.82
C LEU A 14 17.60 -6.48 -1.94
N VAL A 15 17.54 -5.75 -3.07
CA VAL A 15 18.43 -5.98 -4.20
C VAL A 15 19.89 -5.73 -3.80
N HIS A 16 20.15 -4.68 -3.03
CA HIS A 16 21.49 -4.39 -2.54
C HIS A 16 22.04 -5.49 -1.62
N ALA A 17 21.27 -5.95 -0.62
CA ALA A 17 21.67 -7.04 0.26
C ALA A 17 21.93 -8.35 -0.51
N GLY A 18 21.10 -8.64 -1.52
CA GLY A 18 21.28 -9.78 -2.41
C GLY A 18 22.55 -9.68 -3.24
N TYR A 19 22.78 -8.54 -3.89
CA TYR A 19 23.99 -8.28 -4.67
C TYR A 19 25.25 -8.36 -3.80
N TYR A 20 25.25 -7.72 -2.63
CA TYR A 20 26.36 -7.73 -1.70
C TYR A 20 26.68 -9.15 -1.20
N THR A 21 25.66 -9.98 -0.98
CA THR A 21 25.84 -11.39 -0.60
C THR A 21 26.58 -12.18 -1.69
N VAL A 22 26.15 -12.06 -2.95
CA VAL A 22 26.78 -12.76 -4.09
C VAL A 22 28.21 -12.26 -4.33
N GLN A 23 28.43 -10.94 -4.19
CA GLN A 23 29.75 -10.35 -4.29
C GLN A 23 30.69 -10.85 -3.18
N TYR A 24 30.20 -10.88 -1.93
CA TYR A 24 30.96 -11.37 -0.79
C TYR A 24 31.31 -12.85 -0.95
N GLU A 25 30.37 -13.68 -1.39
CA GLU A 25 30.63 -15.09 -1.69
C GLU A 25 31.75 -15.27 -2.72
N SER A 26 31.73 -14.45 -3.79
CA SER A 26 32.77 -14.48 -4.82
C SER A 26 34.14 -14.09 -4.27
N TYR A 27 34.18 -13.06 -3.40
CA TYR A 27 35.40 -12.63 -2.72
C TYR A 27 35.97 -13.71 -1.80
N VAL A 28 35.11 -14.34 -0.97
CA VAL A 28 35.52 -15.42 -0.05
C VAL A 28 36.14 -16.59 -0.81
N LYS A 29 35.55 -16.98 -1.95
CA LYS A 29 36.08 -18.03 -2.82
C LYS A 29 37.46 -17.68 -3.36
N LEU A 30 37.66 -16.44 -3.82
CA LEU A 30 38.95 -15.97 -4.35
C LEU A 30 40.03 -15.86 -3.28
N ALA A 31 39.64 -15.48 -2.06
CA ALA A 31 40.56 -15.32 -0.92
C ALA A 31 40.82 -16.63 -0.16
N GLU A 32 40.22 -17.74 -0.59
CA GLU A 32 40.32 -19.08 0.03
C GLU A 32 40.02 -19.07 1.55
N VAL A 33 39.11 -18.20 1.99
CA VAL A 33 38.75 -18.11 3.41
C VAL A 33 37.72 -19.21 3.74
N THR A 34 38.18 -20.31 4.34
CA THR A 34 37.36 -21.51 4.60
C THR A 34 36.28 -21.31 5.66
N ASP A 35 36.51 -20.40 6.62
CA ASP A 35 35.65 -20.23 7.80
C ASP A 35 34.74 -18.99 7.71
N ALA A 36 34.61 -18.41 6.53
CA ALA A 36 33.78 -17.22 6.34
C ALA A 36 32.28 -17.54 6.46
N ALA A 37 31.56 -16.72 7.23
CA ALA A 37 30.11 -16.81 7.31
C ALA A 37 29.45 -16.17 6.08
N ILE A 38 28.75 -16.98 5.29
CA ILE A 38 28.02 -16.54 4.09
C ILE A 38 26.52 -16.73 4.34
N PRO A 39 25.67 -15.67 4.29
CA PRO A 39 26.01 -14.26 4.05
C PRO A 39 26.70 -13.59 5.26
N PRO A 40 27.45 -12.49 5.02
CA PRO A 40 28.06 -11.72 6.09
C PRO A 40 26.99 -11.11 7.00
N LEU A 41 27.33 -10.83 8.27
CA LEU A 41 26.37 -10.30 9.24
C LEU A 41 25.70 -9.00 8.77
N ALA A 42 26.45 -8.12 8.12
CA ALA A 42 25.92 -6.89 7.54
C ALA A 42 24.79 -7.15 6.54
N ALA A 43 24.94 -8.13 5.63
CA ALA A 43 23.90 -8.49 4.67
C ALA A 43 22.63 -9.04 5.36
N LYS A 44 22.80 -9.81 6.44
CA LYS A 44 21.66 -10.33 7.23
C LYS A 44 20.88 -9.20 7.90
N ILE A 45 21.58 -8.20 8.46
CA ILE A 45 20.96 -7.01 9.06
C ILE A 45 20.26 -6.18 7.99
N GLU A 46 20.92 -5.93 6.86
CA GLU A 46 20.34 -5.18 5.75
C GLU A 46 19.08 -5.87 5.19
N LEU A 47 19.11 -7.19 5.03
CA LEU A 47 17.94 -7.98 4.62
C LEU A 47 16.77 -7.84 5.61
N ALA A 48 17.03 -7.92 6.91
CA ALA A 48 16.00 -7.75 7.93
C ALA A 48 15.40 -6.34 7.91
N VAL A 49 16.23 -5.31 7.74
CA VAL A 49 15.81 -3.92 7.62
C VAL A 49 14.98 -3.71 6.34
N SER A 50 15.46 -4.22 5.20
CA SER A 50 14.75 -4.22 3.92
C SER A 50 13.35 -4.83 4.04
N PHE A 51 13.25 -6.00 4.67
CA PHE A 51 11.98 -6.67 4.90
C PHE A 51 11.04 -5.83 5.76
N ALA A 52 11.54 -5.22 6.84
CA ALA A 52 10.74 -4.35 7.71
C ALA A 52 10.18 -3.14 6.94
N PHE A 53 11.00 -2.48 6.10
CA PHE A 53 10.55 -1.39 5.23
C PHE A 53 9.47 -1.84 4.24
N PHE A 54 9.69 -2.99 3.59
CA PHE A 54 8.75 -3.52 2.62
C PHE A 54 7.40 -3.86 3.28
N LEU A 55 7.43 -4.57 4.41
CA LEU A 55 6.24 -4.95 5.18
C LEU A 55 5.47 -3.71 5.65
N ALA A 56 6.17 -2.74 6.26
CA ALA A 56 5.54 -1.50 6.72
C ALA A 56 4.93 -0.70 5.56
N GLY A 57 5.62 -0.66 4.42
CA GLY A 57 5.15 0.00 3.21
C GLY A 57 3.87 -0.63 2.65
N VAL A 58 3.83 -1.95 2.53
CA VAL A 58 2.64 -2.69 2.06
C VAL A 58 1.47 -2.54 3.01
N LEU A 59 1.68 -2.70 4.32
CA LEU A 59 0.62 -2.53 5.32
C LEU A 59 0.04 -1.11 5.30
N SER A 60 0.89 -0.09 5.10
CA SER A 60 0.44 1.31 4.96
C SER A 60 -0.39 1.57 3.69
N MET A 61 -0.38 0.65 2.73
CA MET A 61 -1.13 0.74 1.48
C MET A 61 -2.33 -0.19 1.41
N ALA A 62 -2.49 -1.11 2.37
CA ALA A 62 -3.55 -2.13 2.36
C ALA A 62 -4.97 -1.55 2.53
N GLY A 63 -5.08 -0.28 2.93
CA GLY A 63 -6.34 0.40 3.17
C GLY A 63 -6.90 0.11 4.57
N ASP A 64 -8.01 0.76 4.89
CA ASP A 64 -8.64 0.63 6.19
C ASP A 64 -9.62 -0.54 6.23
N PHE A 65 -9.75 -1.16 7.40
CA PHE A 65 -10.80 -2.14 7.64
C PHE A 65 -12.17 -1.47 7.64
N LEU A 66 -13.12 -2.07 6.93
CA LEU A 66 -14.50 -1.64 6.93
C LEU A 66 -15.28 -2.29 8.08
N PRO A 67 -16.25 -1.57 8.69
CA PRO A 67 -17.08 -2.13 9.74
C PRO A 67 -17.98 -3.25 9.21
N ILE A 68 -18.10 -4.34 9.98
CA ILE A 68 -18.89 -5.53 9.59
C ILE A 68 -20.41 -5.22 9.60
N ARG A 69 -20.86 -4.35 10.50
CA ARG A 69 -22.29 -4.05 10.66
C ARG A 69 -22.75 -3.06 9.59
N SER A 70 -23.74 -3.46 8.80
CA SER A 70 -24.38 -2.58 7.80
C SER A 70 -24.99 -1.32 8.42
N THR A 71 -25.44 -1.38 9.67
CA THR A 71 -25.98 -0.21 10.38
C THR A 71 -24.98 0.93 10.46
N ALA A 72 -23.67 0.65 10.53
CA ALA A 72 -22.63 1.68 10.55
C ALA A 72 -22.60 2.47 9.23
N PHE A 73 -22.87 1.83 8.09
CA PHE A 73 -22.93 2.50 6.80
C PHE A 73 -24.18 3.38 6.65
N PHE A 74 -25.32 2.94 7.18
CA PHE A 74 -26.60 3.64 7.04
C PHE A 74 -26.83 4.75 8.07
N ASN A 75 -26.14 4.70 9.22
CA ASN A 75 -26.33 5.69 10.30
C ASN A 75 -26.03 7.13 9.85
N ASP A 76 -25.09 7.29 8.92
CA ASP A 76 -24.68 8.60 8.40
C ASP A 76 -25.48 9.05 7.16
N LYS A 77 -26.53 8.30 6.77
CA LYS A 77 -27.37 8.61 5.60
C LYS A 77 -28.69 9.23 6.04
N SER A 78 -29.10 10.30 5.35
CA SER A 78 -30.41 10.91 5.58
C SER A 78 -31.54 10.04 5.03
N PHE A 79 -32.74 10.24 5.55
CA PHE A 79 -33.94 9.58 5.05
C PHE A 79 -34.15 9.83 3.54
N ASP A 80 -33.91 11.06 3.08
CA ASP A 80 -34.00 11.43 1.66
C ASP A 80 -33.07 10.60 0.77
N TRP A 81 -31.86 10.29 1.25
CA TRP A 81 -30.93 9.42 0.51
C TRP A 81 -31.45 7.98 0.43
N VAL A 82 -31.96 7.45 1.55
CA VAL A 82 -32.47 6.07 1.64
C VAL A 82 -33.72 5.86 0.78
N VAL A 83 -34.59 6.87 0.68
CA VAL A 83 -35.83 6.80 -0.10
C VAL A 83 -35.61 7.19 -1.57
N SER A 84 -34.49 7.85 -1.90
CA SER A 84 -34.17 8.15 -3.29
C SER A 84 -33.98 6.86 -4.10
N ASN A 85 -34.77 6.70 -5.15
CA ASN A 85 -34.62 5.59 -6.10
C ASN A 85 -34.47 6.15 -7.53
N PRO A 86 -33.25 6.08 -8.12
CA PRO A 86 -33.00 6.55 -9.47
C PRO A 86 -33.85 5.86 -10.55
N GLU A 87 -34.26 4.61 -10.33
CA GLU A 87 -35.07 3.85 -11.28
C GLU A 87 -36.49 4.43 -11.43
N PHE A 88 -36.97 5.14 -10.42
CA PHE A 88 -38.27 5.80 -10.41
C PHE A 88 -38.16 7.34 -10.49
N ALA A 89 -37.04 7.86 -10.97
CA ALA A 89 -36.86 9.31 -11.10
C ALA A 89 -37.83 9.89 -12.15
N VAL A 90 -38.68 10.83 -11.73
CA VAL A 90 -39.59 11.57 -12.61
C VAL A 90 -39.06 12.99 -12.83
N PHE A 91 -38.75 13.33 -14.08
CA PHE A 91 -38.21 14.65 -14.45
C PHE A 91 -39.28 15.74 -14.63
N ASN A 92 -40.56 15.40 -14.43
CA ASN A 92 -41.64 16.39 -14.39
C ASN A 92 -41.79 17.01 -13.00
N HIS A 93 -40.82 17.84 -12.61
CA HIS A 93 -40.79 18.51 -11.32
C HIS A 93 -40.62 20.04 -11.45
N ARG A 94 -40.92 20.77 -10.37
CA ARG A 94 -40.86 22.26 -10.34
C ARG A 94 -39.50 22.83 -10.74
N GLY A 95 -38.42 22.07 -10.51
CA GLY A 95 -37.06 22.44 -10.95
C GLY A 95 -36.91 22.69 -12.46
N LYS A 96 -37.82 22.18 -13.31
CA LYS A 96 -37.80 22.43 -14.76
C LYS A 96 -38.03 23.90 -15.13
N TYR A 97 -38.70 24.66 -14.26
CA TYR A 97 -39.01 26.07 -14.47
C TYR A 97 -37.99 27.02 -13.83
N LEU A 98 -36.98 26.48 -13.14
CA LEU A 98 -35.90 27.29 -12.58
C LEU A 98 -34.96 27.75 -13.71
N PRO A 99 -34.38 28.97 -13.60
CA PRO A 99 -33.46 29.47 -14.60
C PRO A 99 -32.24 28.54 -14.71
N LYS A 100 -31.90 28.12 -15.92
CA LYS A 100 -30.69 27.34 -16.17
C LYS A 100 -29.48 28.22 -15.89
N LYS A 101 -28.53 27.72 -15.11
CA LYS A 101 -27.24 28.39 -14.90
C LYS A 101 -26.46 28.36 -16.22
N THR A 102 -26.36 29.49 -16.92
CA THR A 102 -25.47 29.66 -18.07
C THR A 102 -24.05 29.84 -17.55
N THR A 103 -23.23 28.79 -17.66
CA THR A 103 -21.76 28.88 -17.58
C THR A 103 -21.19 29.13 -18.97
#